data_AF-X0ZB62-F1
#
_entry.id   AF-X0ZB62-F1
#
_cell.length_a   1.000
_cell.length_b   1.000
_cell.length_c   1.000
_cell.angle_alpha   90.00
_cell.angle_beta   90.00
_cell.angle_gamma   90.00
#
_symmetry.space_group_name_H-M   'P 1'
#
loop_
_entity.id
_entity.type
_entity.pdbx_description
1 polymer ?
#
loop_
_entity_poly.entity_id
_entity_poly.type
_entity_poly.pdbx_seq_one_letter_code
_entity_poly.pdbx_strand_id
1 'polypeptide(L)' 'MVVQKVYHCNNEILEWKWSSDNKLMPQPFWTSIFLIDGLLIDAGAPGGVDDLREFIKSLDSSNMVEKCVITHRTQ' A
#
# COMPACT_ATOMS: atom_id res chain seq x y z
N MET A 1 -0.69 -2.43 -9.96
CA MET A 1 -1.51 -1.21 -9.78
C MET A 1 -2.50 -1.40 -8.63
N VAL A 2 -2.91 -0.32 -7.94
CA VAL A 2 -3.97 -0.40 -6.92
C VAL A 2 -5.25 -0.84 -7.63
N VAL A 3 -5.81 -1.95 -7.19
CA VAL A 3 -7.10 -2.46 -7.70
C VAL A 3 -8.24 -2.00 -6.82
N GLN A 4 -7.98 -1.81 -5.52
CA GLN A 4 -9.00 -1.44 -4.56
C GLN A 4 -8.41 -0.66 -3.39
N LYS A 5 -9.13 0.38 -2.95
CA LYS A 5 -8.92 1.02 -1.65
C LYS A 5 -10.03 0.56 -0.71
N VAL A 6 -9.68 0.14 0.49
CA VAL A 6 -10.63 -0.28 1.53
C VAL A 6 -10.40 0.58 2.76
N TYR A 7 -11.47 1.19 3.26
CA TYR A 7 -11.46 1.92 4.51
C TYR A 7 -12.02 1.01 5.60
N HIS A 8 -11.26 0.85 6.68
CA HIS A 8 -11.65 0.11 7.86
C HIS A 8 -11.83 1.06 9.04
N CYS A 9 -12.45 0.58 10.12
CA CYS A 9 -12.55 1.32 11.39
C CYS A 9 -12.99 2.78 11.20
N ASN A 10 -14.16 3.02 10.61
CA ASN A 10 -14.69 4.38 10.37
C ASN A 10 -13.75 5.32 9.60
N ASN A 11 -12.98 4.79 8.65
CA ASN A 11 -12.00 5.51 7.84
C ASN A 11 -10.70 5.91 8.57
N GLU A 12 -10.46 5.39 9.76
CA GLU A 12 -9.18 5.57 10.49
C GLU A 12 -8.05 4.75 9.86
N ILE A 13 -8.39 3.60 9.25
CA ILE A 13 -7.42 2.72 8.62
C ILE A 13 -7.67 2.68 7.12
N LEU A 14 -6.62 2.92 6.36
CA LEU A 14 -6.66 2.79 4.91
C LEU A 14 -5.81 1.60 4.47
N GLU A 15 -6.45 0.65 3.79
CA GLU A 15 -5.82 -0.48 3.11
C GLU A 15 -5.81 -0.24 1.60
N TRP A 16 -4.64 -0.35 0.99
CA TRP A 16 -4.51 -0.44 -0.46
C TRP A 16 -4.27 -1.88 -0.86
N LYS A 17 -5.21 -2.44 -1.61
CA LYS A 17 -5.05 -3.74 -2.24
C LYS A 17 -4.55 -3.57 -3.64
N TRP A 18 -3.49 -4.29 -3.94
CA TRP A 18 -2.88 -4.26 -5.24
C TRP A 18 -2.88 -5.64 -5.86
N SER A 19 -2.93 -5.67 -7.19
CA SER A 19 -2.72 -6.87 -7.98
C SER A 19 -1.83 -6.57 -9.18
N SER A 20 -1.14 -7.62 -9.65
CA SER A 20 -0.45 -7.63 -10.92
C SER A 20 -1.20 -8.53 -11.89
N ASP A 21 -1.46 -8.02 -13.09
CA ASP A 21 -1.98 -8.75 -14.25
C ASP A 21 -0.84 -9.29 -15.15
N ASN A 22 0.38 -9.40 -14.60
CA ASN A 22 1.53 -9.91 -15.33
C ASN A 22 1.22 -11.29 -15.92
N LYS A 23 1.34 -11.40 -17.25
CA LYS A 23 1.04 -12.62 -18.03
C LYS A 23 1.86 -13.85 -17.59
N LEU A 24 2.99 -13.65 -16.92
CA LEU A 24 3.83 -14.72 -16.36
C LEU A 24 3.32 -15.24 -15.01
N MET A 25 2.34 -14.59 -14.39
CA MET A 25 1.72 -15.01 -13.13
C MET A 25 0.37 -15.67 -13.42
N PRO A 26 0.22 -16.99 -13.19
CA PRO A 26 -0.99 -17.72 -13.54
C PRO A 26 -2.21 -17.35 -12.66
N GLN A 27 -1.99 -16.66 -11.54
CA GLN A 27 -3.03 -16.06 -10.70
C GLN A 27 -2.58 -14.66 -10.25
N PRO A 28 -3.52 -13.72 -10.01
CA PRO A 28 -3.18 -12.39 -9.53
C PRO A 28 -2.46 -12.49 -8.18
N PHE A 29 -1.27 -11.90 -8.10
CA PHE A 29 -0.56 -11.76 -6.83
C PHE A 29 -1.10 -10.55 -6.08
N TRP A 30 -1.60 -10.77 -4.88
CA TRP A 30 -2.17 -9.73 -4.04
C TRP A 30 -1.16 -9.30 -2.99
N THR A 31 -1.03 -7.98 -2.83
CA THR A 31 -0.28 -7.36 -1.73
C THR A 31 -1.09 -6.21 -1.19
N SER A 32 -0.99 -6.00 0.12
CA SER A 32 -1.68 -4.92 0.82
C SER A 32 -0.68 -4.02 1.52
N ILE A 33 -0.98 -2.73 1.55
CA ILE A 33 -0.29 -1.71 2.35
C ILE A 33 -1.33 -1.10 3.27
N PHE A 34 -0.95 -0.79 4.51
CA PHE A 34 -1.84 -0.15 5.48
C PHE A 34 -1.24 1.15 5.97
N LEU A 35 -2.08 2.18 6.12
CA LEU A 35 -1.74 3.41 6.85
C LEU A 35 -2.67 3.51 8.05
N ILE A 36 -2.07 3.57 9.24
CA ILE A 36 -2.76 3.62 10.54
C ILE A 36 -2.06 4.68 11.38
N ASP A 37 -2.72 5.82 11.65
CA ASP A 37 -2.18 6.87 12.54
C ASP A 37 -0.70 7.23 12.26
N GLY A 38 -0.35 7.45 10.98
CA GLY A 38 1.02 7.76 10.55
C GLY A 38 1.98 6.57 10.47
N LEU A 39 1.55 5.37 10.87
CA LEU A 39 2.29 4.12 10.68
C LEU A 39 1.95 3.50 9.32
N LEU A 40 2.95 3.44 8.43
CA LEU A 40 2.87 2.69 7.18
C LEU A 40 3.34 1.25 7.42
N ILE A 41 2.47 0.27 7.16
CA ILE A 41 2.79 -1.15 7.23
C ILE A 41 2.96 -1.68 5.82
N ASP A 42 4.15 -2.22 5.56
CA ASP A 42 4.67 -2.60 4.26
C ASP A 42 4.74 -1.45 3.25
N ALA A 43 5.51 -1.66 2.18
CA ALA A 43 5.65 -0.71 1.08
C ALA A 43 5.62 -1.43 -0.28
N GLY A 44 5.20 -2.70 -0.28
CA GLY A 44 5.18 -3.55 -1.46
C GLY A 44 3.94 -3.28 -2.30
N ALA A 45 4.04 -2.41 -3.29
CA ALA A 45 3.14 -2.39 -4.44
C ALA A 45 3.60 -3.43 -5.49
N PRO A 46 2.72 -3.96 -6.35
CA PRO A 46 3.05 -4.25 -7.73
C PRO A 46 3.00 -2.90 -8.45
N GLY A 47 4.15 -2.22 -8.51
CA GLY A 47 4.25 -0.96 -9.27
C GLY A 47 5.41 -0.02 -8.96
N GLY A 48 6.32 -0.38 -8.05
CA GLY A 48 7.61 0.30 -7.91
C GLY A 48 7.56 1.66 -7.20
N VAL A 49 8.69 2.37 -7.27
CA VAL A 49 8.95 3.58 -6.46
C VAL A 49 8.02 4.74 -6.80
N ASP A 50 7.58 4.87 -8.04
CA ASP A 50 6.79 6.02 -8.48
C ASP A 50 5.34 5.94 -7.98
N ASP A 51 4.74 4.75 -7.96
CA ASP A 51 3.43 4.50 -7.35
C ASP A 51 3.41 4.87 -5.86
N LEU A 52 4.49 4.54 -5.13
CA LEU A 52 4.65 4.92 -3.73
C LEU A 52 4.78 6.44 -3.56
N ARG A 53 5.50 7.12 -4.46
CA ARG A 53 5.67 8.59 -4.42
C ARG A 53 4.37 9.33 -4.70
N GLU A 54 3.63 8.92 -5.73
CA GLU A 54 2.32 9.51 -6.03
C GLU A 54 1.36 9.32 -4.85
N PHE A 55 1.42 8.15 -4.22
CA PHE A 55 0.66 7.86 -3.02
C PHE A 55 0.99 8.83 -1.86
N ILE A 56 2.27 8.97 -1.48
CA ILE A 56 2.68 9.87 -0.38
C ILE A 56 2.22 11.30 -0.66
N LYS A 57 2.28 11.75 -1.93
CA LYS A 57 1.81 13.08 -2.33
C LYS A 57 0.30 13.27 -2.22
N SER A 58 -0.48 12.19 -2.24
CA SER A 58 -1.94 12.25 -2.11
C SER A 58 -2.43 12.30 -0.66
N LEU A 59 -1.55 12.05 0.32
CA LEU A 59 -1.90 12.09 1.73
C LEU A 59 -2.14 13.52 2.16
N ASP A 60 -3.20 13.74 2.93
CA ASP A 60 -3.42 15.01 3.60
C ASP A 60 -2.29 15.24 4.62
N SER A 61 -1.97 16.50 4.87
CA SER A 61 -0.98 16.93 5.86
C SER A 61 -1.23 16.38 7.27
N SER A 62 -2.48 15.99 7.57
CA SER A 62 -2.89 15.32 8.81
C SER A 62 -2.56 13.83 8.88
N ASN A 63 -2.26 13.19 7.75
CA ASN A 63 -2.00 11.74 7.62
C ASN A 63 -0.61 11.48 7.03
N MET A 64 0.38 12.22 7.52
CA MET A 64 1.77 12.03 7.11
C MET A 64 2.33 10.72 7.67
N VAL A 65 3.12 10.03 6.86
CA VAL A 65 3.85 8.84 7.32
C VAL A 65 4.95 9.26 8.28
N GLU A 66 4.85 8.83 9.53
CA GLU A 66 5.86 9.04 10.58
C GLU A 66 6.85 7.87 10.65
N LYS A 67 6.36 6.65 10.43
CA LYS A 67 7.16 5.43 10.52
C LYS A 67 6.69 4.40 9.51
N CYS A 68 7.65 3.67 8.94
CA CYS A 68 7.38 2.52 8.08
C CYS A 68 7.86 1.24 8.76
N VAL A 69 7.03 0.20 8.77
CA VAL A 69 7.35 -1.14 9.29
C VAL A 69 7.18 -2.15 8.18
N ILE A 70 8.23 -2.92 7.92
CA ILE A 70 8.22 -3.99 6.92
C ILE A 70 7.97 -5.31 7.64
N THR A 71 6.90 -6.02 7.26
CA THR A 71 6.48 -7.26 7.93
C THR A 71 7.51 -8.37 7.73
N HIS A 72 8.07 -8.45 6.52
CA HIS A 72 9.13 -9.36 6.14
C HIS A 72 9.82 -8.85 4.88
N ARG A 73 11.04 -9.33 4.63
CA ARG A 73 11.72 -9.15 3.35
C ARG A 73 11.84 -10.49 2.66
N THR A 74 11.53 -10.55 1.37
CA THR A 74 11.95 -11.68 0.54
C THR A 74 13.48 -11.67 0.47
N GLN A 75 14.09 -12.83 0.69
CA GLN A 75 15.53 -13.04 0.48
C GLN A 75 15.83 -13.25 -0.99
#